data_AF-A0A972MJQ9-F1
#
_entry.id   AF-A0A972MJQ9-F1
#
_cell.length_a   1.000
_cell.length_b   1.000
_cell.length_c   1.000
_cell.angle_alpha   90.00
_cell.angle_beta   90.00
_cell.angle_gamma   90.00
#
_symmetry.space_group_name_H-M   'P 1'
#
loop_
_entity.id
_entity.type
_entity.pdbx_description
1 polymer ?
#
loop_
_entity_poly.entity_id
_entity_poly.type
_entity_poly.pdbx_seq_one_letter_code
_entity_poly.pdbx_strand_id
1 'polypeptide(L)'
;MFEQQVSNIERSLVQFKENPQYNLHHPYYLIPLQQVLSILEEDLAILKELKPEDLNYLSWYSANSFNNNVAYLKQDSGLINTIISGLLNDILTHLSYMINKPVNNSYASALTQSVLRLHTIIKDFRLDLDVKRLAGVRAKLNDANSFLNKAKEVFHEIDNKRQELEDALSQLEAFKEQLLALQELYEQISDLNEELGRLRNTKENIDDEYQDFLAKKDEIDEVYSKTQQILQTVENLKEDFSKKIGEYEAFINQYKEEKLKVLQGFDSEIQKRYEDLDKYKKSQQETLEDLIKRAKETFEWTRASGMREVFVERIRGLRWEVWFYFGAFLISATLTLFVSFSAIFYPKAFFQLINAIPFINLDITIQDTINNNGWLLLFIRAGIIIPLIFFTYLLWSSFSKTRMLMEEYRNKEILAQNLIFGSNMLSEDLGLKSDRVENEFVKPTVEKLLEDPIEKVFGRGKGRKSEDTIVKKLLDEFKEIKTSMKKTLGEKSDGQS
;
A
#
# COMPACT_ATOMS: atom_id res chain seq x y z
N MET A 1 -20.26 27.46 -154.33
CA MET A 1 -20.48 26.22 -155.11
C MET A 1 -21.78 26.30 -155.91
N PHE A 2 -22.89 26.76 -155.32
CA PHE A 2 -24.17 26.94 -156.01
C PHE A 2 -24.26 28.16 -156.93
N GLU A 3 -23.32 29.11 -156.85
CA GLU A 3 -23.39 30.39 -157.56
C GLU A 3 -23.69 30.24 -159.06
N GLN A 4 -23.10 29.24 -159.73
CA GLN A 4 -23.34 29.00 -161.14
C GLN A 4 -24.75 28.43 -161.41
N GLN A 5 -25.25 27.53 -160.55
CA GLN A 5 -26.61 26.97 -160.66
C GLN A 5 -27.67 28.04 -160.35
N VAL A 6 -27.46 28.82 -159.29
CA VAL A 6 -28.30 29.97 -158.92
C VAL A 6 -28.35 30.98 -160.07
N SER A 7 -27.21 31.36 -160.64
CA SER A 7 -27.15 32.27 -161.80
C SER A 7 -27.85 31.71 -163.04
N ASN A 8 -27.78 30.40 -163.29
CA ASN A 8 -28.45 29.76 -164.42
C ASN A 8 -29.98 29.71 -164.22
N ILE A 9 -30.45 29.48 -162.99
CA ILE A 9 -31.88 29.53 -162.66
C ILE A 9 -32.39 30.95 -162.80
N GLU A 10 -31.67 31.95 -162.30
CA GLU A 10 -32.05 33.37 -162.45
C GLU A 10 -32.16 33.78 -163.92
N ARG A 11 -31.19 33.39 -164.77
CA ARG A 11 -31.28 33.63 -166.21
C ARG A 11 -32.49 32.93 -166.85
N SER A 12 -32.78 31.69 -166.46
CA SER A 12 -33.95 30.96 -166.94
C SER A 12 -35.26 31.58 -166.44
N LEU A 13 -35.27 32.13 -165.23
CA LEU A 13 -36.42 32.79 -164.62
C LEU A 13 -36.72 34.13 -165.29
N VAL A 14 -35.69 34.88 -165.66
CA VAL A 14 -35.80 36.08 -166.51
C VAL A 14 -36.32 35.71 -167.90
N GLN A 15 -35.75 34.70 -168.55
CA GLN A 15 -36.22 34.23 -169.87
C GLN A 15 -37.68 33.73 -169.84
N PHE A 16 -38.08 33.07 -168.75
CA PHE A 16 -39.47 32.64 -168.54
C PHE A 16 -40.42 33.84 -168.39
N LYS A 17 -39.98 34.91 -167.70
CA LYS A 17 -40.76 36.14 -167.52
C LYS A 17 -40.87 36.98 -168.81
N GLU A 18 -39.86 36.94 -169.69
CA GLU A 18 -39.76 37.81 -170.88
C GLU A 18 -40.40 37.25 -172.15
N ASN A 19 -40.78 35.96 -172.21
CA ASN A 19 -41.25 35.33 -173.44
C ASN A 19 -42.80 35.23 -173.49
N PRO A 20 -43.49 35.97 -174.39
CA PRO A 20 -44.94 36.18 -174.36
C PRO A 20 -45.79 35.01 -174.90
N GLN A 21 -45.19 33.90 -175.34
CA GLN A 21 -45.94 32.72 -175.80
C GLN A 21 -46.44 31.80 -174.67
N TYR A 22 -46.09 32.06 -173.41
CA TYR A 22 -46.63 31.34 -172.25
C TYR A 22 -47.98 31.89 -171.82
N ASN A 23 -48.92 31.88 -172.77
CA ASN A 23 -50.32 32.18 -172.54
C ASN A 23 -50.94 30.96 -171.83
N LEU A 24 -50.68 30.85 -170.53
CA LEU A 24 -51.35 29.92 -169.62
C LEU A 24 -52.85 30.28 -169.64
N HIS A 25 -53.60 29.69 -170.57
CA HIS A 25 -55.02 29.97 -170.83
C HIS A 25 -55.97 29.54 -169.69
N HIS A 26 -55.49 29.40 -168.45
CA HIS A 26 -56.31 29.11 -167.30
C HIS A 26 -55.89 29.92 -166.04
N PRO A 27 -56.70 30.87 -165.56
CA PRO A 27 -56.34 31.80 -164.47
C PRO A 27 -56.05 31.12 -163.12
N TYR A 28 -56.54 29.90 -162.89
CA TYR A 28 -56.32 29.16 -161.64
C TYR A 28 -54.86 28.70 -161.41
N TYR A 29 -54.02 28.66 -162.45
CA TYR A 29 -52.62 28.23 -162.31
C TYR A 29 -51.61 29.38 -162.34
N LEU A 30 -52.04 30.59 -162.74
CA LEU A 30 -51.16 31.76 -162.86
C LEU A 30 -50.74 32.31 -161.49
N ILE A 31 -51.70 32.41 -160.55
CA ILE A 31 -51.48 32.98 -159.22
C ILE A 31 -50.55 32.09 -158.36
N PRO A 32 -50.77 30.76 -158.27
CA PRO A 32 -49.87 29.89 -157.51
C PRO A 32 -48.45 29.86 -158.08
N LEU A 33 -48.31 29.89 -159.41
CA LEU A 33 -47.00 29.88 -160.05
C LEU A 33 -46.22 31.18 -159.77
N GLN A 34 -46.88 32.34 -159.79
CA GLN A 34 -46.23 33.62 -159.43
C GLN A 34 -45.75 33.65 -157.98
N GLN A 35 -46.54 33.12 -157.03
CA GLN A 35 -46.13 33.01 -155.63
C GLN A 35 -44.92 32.09 -155.45
N VAL A 36 -44.92 30.95 -156.14
CA VAL A 36 -43.81 30.01 -156.16
C VAL A 36 -42.55 30.67 -156.73
N LEU A 37 -42.66 31.44 -157.81
CA LEU A 37 -41.51 32.16 -158.38
C LEU A 37 -40.98 33.24 -157.43
N SER A 38 -41.83 33.91 -156.65
CA SER A 38 -41.40 34.88 -155.63
C SER A 38 -40.66 34.20 -154.46
N ILE A 39 -41.15 33.04 -154.01
CA ILE A 39 -40.47 32.24 -152.97
C ILE A 39 -39.10 31.80 -153.48
N LEU A 40 -39.04 31.35 -154.74
CA LEU A 40 -37.78 30.97 -155.37
C LEU A 40 -36.78 32.15 -155.41
N GLU A 41 -37.23 33.37 -155.69
CA GLU A 41 -36.35 34.56 -155.68
C GLU A 41 -35.78 34.85 -154.28
N GLU A 42 -36.58 34.74 -153.23
CA GLU A 42 -36.14 34.93 -151.84
C GLU A 42 -35.14 33.83 -151.43
N ASP A 43 -35.45 32.58 -151.76
CA ASP A 43 -34.58 31.43 -151.48
C ASP A 43 -33.23 31.54 -152.21
N LEU A 44 -33.22 31.99 -153.47
CA LEU A 44 -31.99 32.22 -154.24
C LEU A 44 -31.15 33.36 -153.64
N ALA A 45 -31.76 34.40 -153.08
CA ALA A 45 -31.04 35.48 -152.41
C ALA A 45 -30.30 34.98 -151.15
N ILE A 46 -30.95 34.16 -150.33
CA ILE A 46 -30.33 33.56 -149.14
C ILE A 46 -29.18 32.62 -149.55
N LEU A 47 -29.37 31.82 -150.61
CA LEU A 47 -28.33 30.92 -151.10
C LEU A 47 -27.08 31.65 -151.63
N LYS A 48 -27.21 32.92 -152.08
CA LYS A 48 -26.06 33.74 -152.50
C LYS A 48 -25.21 34.23 -151.34
N GLU A 49 -25.80 34.44 -150.17
CA GLU A 49 -25.09 34.96 -149.00
C GLU A 49 -24.38 33.87 -148.19
N LEU A 50 -24.68 32.59 -148.45
CA LEU A 50 -24.09 31.45 -147.77
C LEU A 50 -22.61 31.24 -148.12
N LYS A 51 -21.75 31.21 -147.10
CA LYS A 51 -20.35 30.79 -147.27
C LYS A 51 -20.24 29.25 -147.24
N PRO A 52 -19.22 28.66 -147.89
CA PRO A 52 -19.01 27.20 -147.89
C PRO A 52 -18.93 26.57 -146.49
N GLU A 53 -18.46 27.32 -145.51
CA GLU A 53 -18.29 26.88 -144.11
C GLU A 53 -19.64 26.72 -143.38
N ASP A 54 -20.64 27.55 -143.72
CA ASP A 54 -21.97 27.54 -143.10
C ASP A 54 -22.80 26.30 -143.54
N LEU A 55 -22.51 25.78 -144.74
CA LEU A 55 -23.13 24.58 -145.30
C LEU A 55 -22.71 23.28 -144.58
N ASN A 56 -21.49 23.23 -144.03
CA ASN A 56 -21.03 22.08 -143.27
C ASN A 56 -21.70 21.99 -141.88
N TYR A 57 -21.98 23.13 -141.25
CA TYR A 57 -22.76 23.18 -140.00
C TYR A 57 -24.19 22.68 -140.20
N LEU A 58 -24.80 22.99 -141.34
CA LEU A 58 -26.14 22.49 -141.69
C LEU A 58 -26.17 20.96 -141.80
N SER A 59 -25.15 20.35 -142.40
CA SER A 59 -25.07 18.88 -142.51
C SER A 59 -25.06 18.21 -141.13
N TRP A 60 -24.41 18.82 -140.13
CA TRP A 60 -24.41 18.34 -138.74
C TRP A 60 -25.76 18.58 -138.05
N TYR A 61 -26.39 19.73 -138.27
CA TYR A 61 -27.68 20.07 -137.66
C TYR A 61 -28.83 19.20 -138.17
N SER A 62 -28.89 18.90 -139.48
CA SER A 62 -29.95 18.03 -140.01
C SER A 62 -29.85 16.58 -139.52
N ALA A 63 -28.63 16.11 -139.23
CA ALA A 63 -28.40 14.76 -138.73
C ALA A 63 -28.87 14.57 -137.28
N ASN A 64 -28.96 15.65 -136.50
CA ASN A 64 -29.20 15.58 -135.05
C ASN A 64 -30.50 16.27 -134.56
N SER A 65 -31.21 17.05 -135.39
CA SER A 65 -32.30 17.92 -134.91
C SER A 65 -33.66 17.79 -135.61
N PHE A 66 -33.82 16.96 -136.66
CA PHE A 66 -35.14 16.79 -137.29
C PHE A 66 -36.04 15.77 -136.58
N ASN A 67 -37.11 16.30 -136.00
CA ASN A 67 -38.25 15.58 -135.44
C ASN A 67 -38.87 14.62 -136.48
N ASN A 68 -39.30 13.42 -136.05
CA ASN A 68 -39.61 12.22 -136.85
C ASN A 68 -40.71 12.33 -137.94
N ASN A 69 -41.21 13.52 -138.28
CA ASN A 69 -42.34 13.72 -139.21
C ASN A 69 -41.96 14.26 -140.60
N VAL A 70 -40.67 14.32 -140.95
CA VAL A 70 -40.19 14.70 -142.30
C VAL A 70 -39.47 13.51 -142.95
N ALA A 71 -40.24 12.48 -143.32
CA ALA A 71 -39.70 11.20 -143.81
C ALA A 71 -38.86 11.31 -145.11
N TYR A 72 -39.00 12.38 -145.88
CA TYR A 72 -38.29 12.54 -147.16
C TYR A 72 -36.83 13.01 -147.03
N LEU A 73 -36.45 13.70 -145.94
CA LEU A 73 -35.04 14.07 -145.69
C LEU A 73 -34.23 12.91 -145.09
N LYS A 74 -34.90 11.86 -144.62
CA LYS A 74 -34.27 10.65 -144.07
C LYS A 74 -33.90 9.62 -145.16
N GLN A 75 -34.48 9.72 -146.36
CA GLN A 75 -34.33 8.74 -147.43
C GLN A 75 -33.15 9.00 -148.38
N ASP A 76 -32.58 10.22 -148.38
CA ASP A 76 -31.37 10.57 -149.12
C ASP A 76 -30.31 11.09 -148.14
N SER A 77 -29.44 10.20 -147.65
CA SER A 77 -28.30 10.54 -146.77
C SER A 77 -27.14 11.22 -147.52
N GLY A 78 -27.44 11.99 -148.58
CA GLY A 78 -26.48 12.84 -149.26
C GLY A 78 -26.24 14.10 -148.41
N LEU A 79 -25.00 14.62 -148.44
CA LEU A 79 -24.69 15.93 -147.86
C LEU A 79 -25.78 16.93 -148.29
N ILE A 80 -26.28 17.78 -147.37
CA ILE A 80 -27.30 18.80 -147.68
C ILE A 80 -26.94 19.60 -148.94
N ASN A 81 -25.64 19.79 -149.17
CA ASN A 81 -25.10 20.38 -150.38
C ASN A 81 -25.57 19.67 -151.67
N THR A 82 -25.57 18.34 -151.68
CA THR A 82 -26.08 17.49 -152.77
C THR A 82 -27.59 17.60 -152.92
N ILE A 83 -28.35 17.66 -151.83
CA ILE A 83 -29.82 17.80 -151.86
C ILE A 83 -30.21 19.16 -152.45
N ILE A 84 -29.61 20.25 -151.96
CA ILE A 84 -29.83 21.61 -152.50
C ILE A 84 -29.39 21.67 -153.97
N SER A 85 -28.25 21.06 -154.33
CA SER A 85 -27.78 21.01 -155.72
C SER A 85 -28.76 20.28 -156.64
N GLY A 86 -29.33 19.16 -156.16
CA GLY A 86 -30.34 18.38 -156.87
C GLY A 86 -31.63 19.17 -157.08
N LEU A 87 -32.14 19.81 -156.03
CA LEU A 87 -33.33 20.65 -156.11
C LEU A 87 -33.14 21.84 -157.07
N LEU A 88 -31.96 22.49 -157.05
CA LEU A 88 -31.65 23.58 -157.99
C LEU A 88 -31.61 23.07 -159.44
N ASN A 89 -31.03 21.89 -159.69
CA ASN A 89 -31.03 21.29 -161.03
C ASN A 89 -32.44 20.90 -161.50
N ASP A 90 -33.28 20.36 -160.61
CA ASP A 90 -34.67 20.04 -160.92
C ASP A 90 -35.46 21.30 -161.26
N ILE A 91 -35.30 22.36 -160.47
CA ILE A 91 -35.90 23.69 -160.73
C ILE A 91 -35.46 24.20 -162.10
N LEU A 92 -34.16 24.18 -162.39
CA LEU A 92 -33.60 24.62 -163.68
C LEU A 92 -34.17 23.79 -164.85
N THR A 93 -34.28 22.48 -164.67
CA THR A 93 -34.79 21.54 -165.67
C THR A 93 -36.28 21.79 -165.95
N HIS A 94 -37.09 21.92 -164.90
CA HIS A 94 -38.52 22.21 -165.03
C HIS A 94 -38.77 23.59 -165.65
N LEU A 95 -38.01 24.62 -165.26
CA LEU A 95 -38.04 25.94 -165.92
C LEU A 95 -37.67 25.83 -167.40
N SER A 96 -36.58 25.13 -167.73
CA SER A 96 -36.13 24.94 -169.11
C SER A 96 -37.14 24.18 -169.98
N TYR A 97 -37.83 23.19 -169.43
CA TYR A 97 -38.91 22.50 -170.15
C TYR A 97 -40.12 23.38 -170.38
N MET A 98 -40.50 24.20 -169.40
CA MET A 98 -41.55 25.19 -169.60
C MET A 98 -41.16 26.24 -170.63
N ILE A 99 -39.87 26.54 -170.82
CA ILE A 99 -39.35 27.49 -171.82
C ILE A 99 -39.23 26.89 -173.24
N ASN A 100 -39.09 25.57 -173.41
CA ASN A 100 -38.72 24.99 -174.71
C ASN A 100 -39.76 24.03 -175.32
N LYS A 101 -40.84 23.72 -174.61
CA LYS A 101 -41.87 22.76 -175.06
C LYS A 101 -43.29 23.33 -174.89
N PRO A 102 -44.28 22.89 -175.70
CA PRO A 102 -45.67 23.26 -175.47
C PRO A 102 -46.11 22.85 -174.06
N VAL A 103 -46.73 23.78 -173.35
CA VAL A 103 -46.96 23.74 -171.90
C VAL A 103 -47.77 22.50 -171.49
N ASN A 104 -47.18 21.68 -170.61
CA ASN A 104 -47.84 20.58 -169.90
C ASN A 104 -47.92 20.93 -168.40
N ASN A 105 -49.11 20.85 -167.81
CA ASN A 105 -49.39 21.15 -166.41
C ASN A 105 -48.53 20.34 -165.42
N SER A 106 -48.00 19.18 -165.83
CA SER A 106 -47.10 18.39 -164.99
C SER A 106 -45.81 19.15 -164.64
N TYR A 107 -45.30 20.01 -165.54
CA TYR A 107 -44.05 20.74 -165.30
C TYR A 107 -44.20 21.88 -164.29
N ALA A 108 -45.33 22.60 -164.30
CA ALA A 108 -45.60 23.66 -163.32
C ALA A 108 -45.81 23.11 -161.90
N SER A 109 -46.50 21.96 -161.78
CA SER A 109 -46.65 21.28 -160.49
C SER A 109 -45.31 20.73 -159.98
N ALA A 110 -44.47 20.19 -160.86
CA ALA A 110 -43.15 19.69 -160.49
C ALA A 110 -42.24 20.84 -160.01
N LEU A 111 -42.25 21.99 -160.70
CA LEU A 111 -41.53 23.18 -160.27
C LEU A 111 -41.96 23.65 -158.87
N THR A 112 -43.28 23.73 -158.65
CA THR A 112 -43.85 24.13 -157.34
C THR A 112 -43.38 23.24 -156.21
N GLN A 113 -43.35 21.93 -156.43
CA GLN A 113 -42.85 20.98 -155.43
C GLN A 113 -41.36 21.15 -155.16
N SER A 114 -40.53 21.34 -156.20
CA SER A 114 -39.09 21.54 -156.02
C SER A 114 -38.78 22.85 -155.25
N VAL A 115 -39.50 23.94 -155.55
CA VAL A 115 -39.33 25.22 -154.85
C VAL A 115 -39.78 25.15 -153.39
N LEU A 116 -40.95 24.60 -153.09
CA LEU A 116 -41.42 24.49 -151.70
C LEU A 116 -40.50 23.60 -150.84
N ARG A 117 -39.90 22.57 -151.44
CA ARG A 117 -38.88 21.75 -150.77
C ARG A 117 -37.64 22.56 -150.45
N LEU A 118 -37.17 23.40 -151.39
CA LEU A 118 -36.04 24.28 -151.16
C LEU A 118 -36.33 25.29 -150.03
N HIS A 119 -37.49 25.93 -150.07
CA HIS A 119 -37.90 26.92 -149.07
C HIS A 119 -37.93 26.35 -147.65
N THR A 120 -38.43 25.13 -147.49
CA THR A 120 -38.53 24.47 -146.17
C THR A 120 -37.16 24.26 -145.55
N ILE A 121 -36.14 23.93 -146.36
CA ILE A 121 -34.76 23.74 -145.88
C ILE A 121 -34.15 25.08 -145.46
N ILE A 122 -34.41 26.14 -146.24
CA ILE A 122 -33.80 27.47 -146.01
C ILE A 122 -34.45 28.19 -144.82
N LYS A 123 -35.75 28.01 -144.56
CA LYS A 123 -36.46 28.67 -143.45
C LYS A 123 -35.81 28.42 -142.08
N ASP A 124 -35.30 27.22 -141.84
CA ASP A 124 -34.67 26.84 -140.57
C ASP A 124 -33.28 27.48 -140.40
N PHE A 125 -32.60 27.88 -141.49
CA PHE A 125 -31.33 28.62 -141.45
C PHE A 125 -31.45 29.99 -140.77
N ARG A 126 -32.66 30.58 -140.79
CA ARG A 126 -32.92 31.93 -140.29
C ARG A 126 -32.81 32.06 -138.75
N LEU A 127 -32.80 30.94 -138.01
CA LEU A 127 -32.79 30.92 -136.54
C LEU A 127 -31.38 31.00 -135.90
N ASP A 128 -30.31 30.66 -136.62
CA ASP A 128 -28.95 30.50 -136.04
C ASP A 128 -28.02 31.71 -136.25
N LEU A 129 -28.44 32.71 -137.06
CA LEU A 129 -27.72 33.97 -137.26
C LEU A 129 -27.86 34.97 -136.08
N ASP A 130 -28.59 34.62 -135.02
CA ASP A 130 -28.83 35.45 -133.82
C ASP A 130 -27.67 35.37 -132.80
N VAL A 131 -26.45 35.61 -133.30
CA VAL A 131 -25.13 35.55 -132.64
C VAL A 131 -25.00 36.39 -131.33
N LYS A 132 -25.97 37.27 -131.01
CA LYS A 132 -25.96 38.11 -129.80
C LYS A 132 -26.19 37.36 -128.48
N ARG A 133 -26.71 36.12 -128.49
CA ARG A 133 -26.98 35.35 -127.25
C ARG A 133 -25.78 34.62 -126.65
N LEU A 134 -24.69 34.41 -127.40
CA LEU A 134 -23.50 33.66 -126.95
C LEU A 134 -22.60 34.42 -125.95
N ALA A 135 -22.58 35.76 -125.99
CA ALA A 135 -21.74 36.58 -125.10
C ALA A 135 -22.17 36.48 -123.62
N GLY A 136 -23.48 36.43 -123.34
CA GLY A 136 -24.02 36.35 -121.98
C GLY A 136 -23.74 35.03 -121.27
N VAL A 137 -23.60 33.92 -122.02
CA VAL A 137 -23.27 32.60 -121.46
C VAL A 137 -21.80 32.55 -121.01
N ARG A 138 -20.90 33.18 -121.78
CA ARG A 138 -19.46 33.22 -121.47
C ARG A 138 -19.16 34.04 -120.20
N ALA A 139 -19.85 35.16 -120.00
CA ALA A 139 -19.73 35.98 -118.79
C ALA A 139 -20.16 35.19 -117.54
N LYS A 140 -21.32 34.52 -117.59
CA LYS A 140 -21.81 33.68 -116.48
C LYS A 140 -20.87 32.52 -116.13
N LEU A 141 -20.18 31.95 -117.13
CA LEU A 141 -19.20 30.87 -116.90
C LEU A 141 -17.94 31.38 -116.17
N ASN A 142 -17.46 32.58 -116.52
CA ASN A 142 -16.33 33.19 -115.82
C ASN A 142 -16.69 33.57 -114.38
N ASP A 143 -17.90 34.12 -114.15
CA ASP A 143 -18.39 34.41 -112.81
C ASP A 143 -18.46 33.13 -111.96
N ALA A 144 -19.01 32.03 -112.52
CA ALA A 144 -19.08 30.74 -111.86
C ALA A 144 -17.69 30.19 -111.49
N ASN A 145 -16.69 30.31 -112.36
CA ASN A 145 -15.31 29.92 -112.05
C ASN A 145 -14.69 30.78 -110.94
N SER A 146 -14.99 32.08 -110.91
CA SER A 146 -14.53 32.97 -109.83
C SER A 146 -15.14 32.60 -108.48
N PHE A 147 -16.42 32.22 -108.45
CA PHE A 147 -17.09 31.72 -107.25
C PHE A 147 -16.53 30.38 -106.80
N LEU A 148 -16.23 29.47 -107.73
CA LEU A 148 -15.62 28.17 -107.41
C LEU A 148 -14.25 28.35 -106.75
N ASN A 149 -13.43 29.29 -107.23
CA ASN A 149 -12.13 29.58 -106.63
C ASN A 149 -12.27 30.18 -105.22
N LYS A 150 -13.19 31.14 -105.02
CA LYS A 150 -13.49 31.68 -103.69
C LYS A 150 -14.02 30.62 -102.73
N ALA A 151 -14.88 29.72 -103.21
CA ALA A 151 -15.40 28.62 -102.40
C ALA A 151 -14.26 27.67 -101.97
N LYS A 152 -13.34 27.34 -102.88
CA LYS A 152 -12.15 26.52 -102.55
C LYS A 152 -11.25 27.19 -101.50
N GLU A 153 -11.04 28.49 -101.60
CA GLU A 153 -10.27 29.27 -100.62
C GLU A 153 -10.93 29.24 -99.24
N VAL A 154 -12.25 29.46 -99.18
CA VAL A 154 -13.03 29.34 -97.93
C VAL A 154 -12.99 27.92 -97.36
N PHE A 155 -13.07 26.89 -98.19
CA PHE A 155 -12.94 25.50 -97.72
C PHE A 155 -11.55 25.24 -97.12
N HIS A 156 -10.48 25.74 -97.74
CA HIS A 156 -9.14 25.64 -97.17
C HIS A 156 -9.01 26.40 -95.84
N GLU A 157 -9.61 27.58 -95.71
CA GLU A 157 -9.62 28.33 -94.45
C GLU A 157 -10.40 27.60 -93.34
N ILE A 158 -11.53 26.97 -93.68
CA ILE A 158 -12.31 26.13 -92.76
C ILE A 158 -11.50 24.92 -92.31
N ASP A 159 -10.80 24.24 -93.22
CA ASP A 159 -9.97 23.08 -92.86
C ASP A 159 -8.82 23.48 -91.93
N ASN A 160 -8.15 24.61 -92.20
CA ASN A 160 -7.10 25.14 -91.30
C ASN A 160 -7.68 25.50 -89.93
N LYS A 161 -8.84 26.17 -89.88
CA LYS A 161 -9.50 26.53 -88.61
C LYS A 161 -9.96 25.32 -87.83
N ARG A 162 -10.40 24.26 -88.53
CA ARG A 162 -10.73 22.98 -87.90
C ARG A 162 -9.50 22.35 -87.26
N GLN A 163 -8.36 22.36 -87.95
CA GLN A 163 -7.11 21.82 -87.41
C GLN A 163 -6.64 22.62 -86.18
N GLU A 164 -6.69 23.95 -86.22
CA GLU A 164 -6.40 24.80 -85.06
C GLU A 164 -7.33 24.48 -83.86
N LEU A 165 -8.61 24.21 -84.12
CA LEU A 165 -9.57 23.83 -83.08
C LEU A 165 -9.26 22.44 -82.49
N GLU A 166 -8.89 21.47 -83.33
CA GLU A 166 -8.48 20.13 -82.88
C GLU A 166 -7.22 20.21 -82.00
N ASP A 167 -6.23 21.01 -82.37
CA ASP A 167 -5.02 21.27 -81.56
C ASP A 167 -5.37 21.95 -80.22
N ALA A 168 -6.26 22.96 -80.24
CA ALA A 168 -6.72 23.64 -79.04
C ALA A 168 -7.50 22.71 -78.10
N LEU A 169 -8.31 21.79 -78.63
CA LEU A 169 -9.03 20.78 -77.85
C LEU A 169 -8.04 19.80 -77.19
N SER A 170 -7.02 19.34 -77.91
CA SER A 170 -5.99 18.47 -77.34
C SER A 170 -5.21 19.16 -76.21
N GLN A 171 -4.89 20.45 -76.37
CA GLN A 171 -4.28 21.22 -75.28
C GLN A 171 -5.21 21.40 -74.09
N LEU A 172 -6.51 21.59 -74.31
CA LEU A 172 -7.50 21.70 -73.25
C LEU A 172 -7.64 20.38 -72.46
N GLU A 173 -7.62 19.24 -73.15
CA GLU A 173 -7.62 17.92 -72.51
C GLU A 173 -6.37 17.71 -71.65
N ALA A 174 -5.18 18.03 -72.18
CA ALA A 174 -3.94 17.97 -71.42
C ALA A 174 -3.96 18.91 -70.20
N PHE A 175 -4.52 20.11 -70.34
CA PHE A 175 -4.67 21.05 -69.22
C PHE A 175 -5.65 20.51 -68.15
N LYS A 176 -6.74 19.85 -68.57
CA LYS A 176 -7.69 19.23 -67.66
C LYS A 176 -7.05 18.09 -66.86
N GLU A 177 -6.25 17.25 -67.50
CA GLU A 177 -5.50 16.19 -66.81
C GLU A 177 -4.51 16.78 -65.79
N GLN A 178 -3.78 17.83 -66.16
CA GLN A 178 -2.89 18.54 -65.24
C GLN A 178 -3.63 19.13 -64.04
N LEU A 179 -4.84 19.67 -64.26
CA LEU A 179 -5.65 20.24 -63.19
C LEU A 179 -6.12 19.16 -62.20
N LEU A 180 -6.53 17.99 -62.70
CA LEU A 180 -6.87 16.84 -61.85
C LEU A 180 -5.68 16.37 -61.02
N ALA A 181 -4.50 16.23 -61.65
CA ALA A 181 -3.28 15.85 -60.93
C ALA A 181 -2.89 16.89 -59.85
N LEU A 182 -3.09 18.19 -60.12
CA LEU A 182 -2.85 19.24 -59.15
C LEU A 182 -3.82 19.16 -57.96
N GLN A 183 -5.08 18.81 -58.21
CA GLN A 183 -6.10 18.65 -57.17
C GLN A 183 -5.76 17.45 -56.25
N GLU A 184 -5.34 16.32 -56.82
CA GLU A 184 -4.88 15.16 -56.04
C GLU A 184 -3.65 15.51 -55.16
N LEU A 185 -2.68 16.27 -55.71
CA LEU A 185 -1.53 16.77 -54.96
C LEU A 185 -1.94 17.68 -53.79
N TYR A 186 -2.95 18.54 -54.00
CA TYR A 186 -3.45 19.43 -52.96
C TYR A 186 -4.10 18.64 -51.81
N GLU A 187 -4.89 17.62 -52.12
CA GLU A 187 -5.48 16.72 -51.12
C GLU A 187 -4.39 15.99 -50.31
N GLN A 188 -3.37 15.44 -50.98
CA GLN A 188 -2.24 14.79 -50.29
C GLN A 188 -1.48 15.76 -49.37
N ILE A 189 -1.26 17.00 -49.80
CA ILE A 189 -0.62 18.04 -48.97
C ILE A 189 -1.49 18.37 -47.75
N SER A 190 -2.81 18.43 -47.93
CA SER A 190 -3.75 18.67 -46.83
C SER A 190 -3.67 17.55 -45.77
N ASP A 191 -3.68 16.29 -46.21
CA ASP A 191 -3.58 15.12 -45.33
C ASP A 191 -2.24 15.10 -44.57
N LEU A 192 -1.13 15.35 -45.26
CA LEU A 192 0.20 15.45 -44.65
C LEU A 192 0.28 16.58 -43.61
N ASN A 193 -0.39 17.70 -43.86
CA ASN A 193 -0.41 18.81 -42.92
C ASN A 193 -1.22 18.49 -41.65
N GLU A 194 -2.32 17.73 -41.80
CA GLU A 194 -3.07 17.21 -40.65
C GLU A 194 -2.22 16.22 -39.84
N GLU A 195 -1.52 15.30 -40.51
CA GLU A 195 -0.63 14.34 -39.85
C GLU A 195 0.53 15.03 -39.11
N LEU A 196 1.13 16.07 -39.70
CA LEU A 196 2.11 16.93 -39.03
C LEU A 196 1.52 17.62 -37.78
N GLY A 197 0.28 18.09 -37.86
CA GLY A 197 -0.43 18.63 -36.70
C GLY A 197 -0.58 17.61 -35.57
N ARG A 198 -0.97 16.38 -35.90
CA ARG A 198 -1.08 15.27 -34.93
C ARG A 198 0.27 14.90 -34.32
N LEU A 199 1.33 14.84 -35.14
CA LEU A 199 2.71 14.58 -34.68
C LEU A 199 3.21 15.68 -33.74
N ARG A 200 2.90 16.94 -34.04
CA ARG A 200 3.25 18.07 -33.17
C ARG A 200 2.58 17.97 -31.80
N ASN A 201 1.28 17.70 -31.76
CA ASN A 201 0.56 17.50 -30.51
C ASN A 201 1.09 16.30 -29.72
N THR A 202 1.42 15.21 -30.41
CA THR A 202 2.00 14.02 -29.78
C THR A 202 3.37 14.34 -29.17
N LYS A 203 4.20 15.12 -29.88
CA LYS A 203 5.49 15.58 -29.35
C LYS A 203 5.30 16.43 -28.10
N GLU A 204 4.38 17.39 -28.12
CA GLU A 204 4.10 18.24 -26.95
C GLU A 204 3.67 17.40 -25.73
N ASN A 205 2.78 16.42 -25.93
CA ASN A 205 2.40 15.49 -24.86
C ASN A 205 3.58 14.66 -24.33
N ILE A 206 4.46 14.18 -25.21
CA ILE A 206 5.67 13.43 -24.80
C ILE A 206 6.64 14.32 -24.04
N ASP A 207 6.83 15.57 -24.47
CA ASP A 207 7.70 16.52 -23.78
C ASP A 207 7.16 16.82 -22.37
N ASP A 208 5.84 16.99 -22.21
CA ASP A 208 5.19 17.17 -20.90
C ASP A 208 5.35 15.93 -20.00
N GLU A 209 5.09 14.73 -20.53
CA GLU A 209 5.30 13.47 -19.79
C GLU A 209 6.78 13.29 -19.38
N TYR A 210 7.71 13.70 -20.24
CA TYR A 210 9.14 13.63 -19.94
C TYR A 210 9.57 14.59 -18.83
N GLN A 211 9.02 15.81 -18.80
CA GLN A 211 9.26 16.74 -17.68
C GLN A 211 8.69 16.21 -16.37
N ASP A 212 7.49 15.62 -16.41
CA ASP A 212 6.85 15.01 -15.23
C ASP A 212 7.66 13.81 -14.71
N PHE A 213 8.23 13.01 -15.62
CA PHE A 213 9.16 11.93 -15.27
C PHE A 213 10.45 12.45 -14.62
N LEU A 214 11.04 13.53 -15.15
CA LEU A 214 12.24 14.14 -14.55
C LEU A 214 11.97 14.64 -13.14
N ALA A 215 10.84 15.32 -12.92
CA ALA A 215 10.45 15.79 -11.59
C ALA A 215 10.29 14.62 -10.59
N LYS A 216 9.63 13.53 -10.99
CA LYS A 216 9.51 12.32 -10.17
C LYS A 216 10.86 11.65 -9.88
N LYS A 217 11.77 11.67 -10.84
CA LYS A 217 13.13 11.16 -10.64
C LYS A 217 13.86 11.99 -9.58
N ASP A 218 13.77 13.31 -9.64
CA ASP A 218 14.40 14.20 -8.65
C ASP A 218 13.83 13.96 -7.24
N GLU A 219 12.52 13.73 -7.11
CA GLU A 219 11.88 13.34 -5.84
C GLU A 219 12.42 11.99 -5.32
N ILE A 220 12.59 11.00 -6.20
CA ILE A 220 13.16 9.69 -5.85
C ILE A 220 14.62 9.84 -5.38
N ASP A 221 15.42 10.65 -6.06
CA ASP A 221 16.82 10.90 -5.69
C ASP A 221 16.92 11.59 -4.33
N GLU A 222 16.00 12.52 -4.00
CA GLU A 222 15.91 13.13 -2.68
C GLU A 222 15.56 12.10 -1.59
N VAL A 223 14.58 11.23 -1.85
CA VAL A 223 14.20 10.14 -0.93
C VAL A 223 15.37 9.18 -0.71
N TYR A 224 16.10 8.82 -1.77
CA TYR A 224 17.28 7.97 -1.68
C TYR A 224 18.37 8.62 -0.80
N SER A 225 18.64 9.91 -1.00
CA SER A 225 19.60 10.67 -0.20
C SER A 225 19.20 10.71 1.29
N LYS A 226 17.93 10.99 1.60
CA LYS A 226 17.41 10.93 2.98
C LYS A 226 17.55 9.54 3.59
N THR A 227 17.31 8.49 2.81
CA THR A 227 17.45 7.10 3.27
C THR A 227 18.90 6.78 3.66
N GLN A 228 19.88 7.25 2.87
CA GLN A 228 21.31 7.10 3.20
C GLN A 228 21.68 7.84 4.50
N GLN A 229 21.16 9.04 4.71
CA GLN A 229 21.37 9.78 5.97
C GLN A 229 20.78 9.06 7.19
N ILE A 230 19.59 8.48 7.04
CA ILE A 230 18.95 7.68 8.10
C ILE A 230 19.81 6.45 8.41
N LEU A 231 20.27 5.71 7.39
CA LEU A 231 21.14 4.55 7.57
C LEU A 231 22.42 4.91 8.34
N GLN A 232 23.05 6.02 7.98
CA GLN A 232 24.25 6.48 8.67
C GLN A 232 23.97 6.87 10.13
N THR A 233 22.82 7.50 10.39
CA THR A 233 22.38 7.81 11.76
C THR A 233 22.16 6.55 12.58
N VAL A 234 21.55 5.52 12.00
CA VAL A 234 21.33 4.22 12.65
C VAL A 234 22.67 3.56 13.00
N GLU A 235 23.64 3.58 12.09
CA GLU A 235 24.94 2.96 12.37
C GLU A 235 25.70 3.71 13.48
N ASN A 236 25.66 5.04 13.49
CA ASN A 236 26.22 5.86 14.57
C ASN A 236 25.55 5.54 15.93
N LEU A 237 24.22 5.44 15.96
CA LEU A 237 23.48 5.09 17.18
C LEU A 237 23.83 3.68 17.69
N LYS A 238 24.00 2.72 16.77
CA LYS A 238 24.41 1.35 17.10
C LYS A 238 25.81 1.33 17.71
N GLU A 239 26.74 2.11 17.17
CA GLU A 239 28.07 2.27 17.75
C GLU A 239 28.02 2.89 19.15
N ASP A 240 27.26 3.97 19.33
CA ASP A 240 27.06 4.63 20.62
C ASP A 240 26.44 3.69 21.68
N PHE A 241 25.44 2.90 21.28
CA PHE A 241 24.85 1.90 22.18
C PHE A 241 25.83 0.80 22.54
N SER A 242 26.60 0.30 21.57
CA SER A 242 27.64 -0.71 21.82
C SER A 242 28.67 -0.18 22.84
N LYS A 243 29.10 1.07 22.68
CA LYS A 243 30.00 1.73 23.63
C LYS A 243 29.41 1.84 25.03
N LYS A 244 28.15 2.32 25.15
CA LYS A 244 27.46 2.43 26.45
C LYS A 244 27.27 1.07 27.13
N ILE A 245 26.97 0.03 26.36
CA ILE A 245 26.86 -1.34 26.90
C ILE A 245 28.21 -1.75 27.51
N GLY A 246 29.32 -1.54 26.79
CA GLY A 246 30.66 -1.81 27.33
C GLY A 246 30.99 -1.02 28.60
N GLU A 247 30.60 0.27 28.65
CA GLU A 247 30.75 1.10 29.86
C GLU A 247 29.95 0.54 31.05
N TYR A 248 28.71 0.10 30.83
CA TYR A 248 27.88 -0.51 31.87
C TYR A 248 28.40 -1.87 32.34
N GLU A 249 28.89 -2.71 31.42
CA GLU A 249 29.51 -3.98 31.76
C GLU A 249 30.76 -3.76 32.64
N ALA A 250 31.60 -2.78 32.29
CA ALA A 250 32.76 -2.41 33.10
C ALA A 250 32.34 -1.93 34.51
N PHE A 251 31.32 -1.08 34.59
CA PHE A 251 30.79 -0.59 35.87
C PHE A 251 30.24 -1.73 36.75
N ILE A 252 29.45 -2.65 36.17
CA ILE A 252 28.91 -3.81 36.89
C ILE A 252 30.03 -4.71 37.42
N ASN A 253 31.06 -4.96 36.60
CA ASN A 253 32.22 -5.76 37.01
C ASN A 253 32.98 -5.10 38.16
N GLN A 254 33.24 -3.79 38.08
CA GLN A 254 33.87 -3.04 39.18
C GLN A 254 33.04 -3.13 40.47
N TYR A 255 31.72 -2.90 40.39
CA TYR A 255 30.84 -3.00 41.56
C TYR A 255 30.86 -4.40 42.17
N LYS A 256 30.86 -5.45 41.33
CA LYS A 256 30.94 -6.84 41.77
C LYS A 256 32.26 -7.11 42.49
N GLU A 257 33.39 -6.63 41.97
CA GLU A 257 34.70 -6.76 42.62
C GLU A 257 34.75 -6.02 43.96
N GLU A 258 34.23 -4.79 44.03
CA GLU A 258 34.16 -4.03 45.27
C GLU A 258 33.31 -4.74 46.33
N LYS A 259 32.15 -5.28 45.96
CA LYS A 259 31.31 -6.07 46.86
C LYS A 259 31.98 -7.37 47.31
N LEU A 260 32.70 -8.05 46.41
CA LEU A 260 33.46 -9.26 46.76
C LEU A 260 34.55 -8.95 47.80
N LYS A 261 35.28 -7.84 47.64
CA LYS A 261 36.28 -7.39 48.62
C LYS A 261 35.67 -7.11 49.99
N VAL A 262 34.51 -6.46 50.04
CA VAL A 262 33.78 -6.21 51.30
C VAL A 262 33.34 -7.53 51.94
N LEU A 263 32.82 -8.47 51.16
CA LEU A 263 32.39 -9.78 51.64
C LEU A 263 33.57 -10.58 52.23
N GLN A 264 34.69 -10.63 51.52
CA GLN A 264 35.93 -11.25 51.99
C GLN A 264 36.45 -10.58 53.27
N GLY A 265 36.30 -9.25 53.37
CA GLY A 265 36.59 -8.51 54.59
C GLY A 265 35.74 -8.97 55.77
N PHE A 266 34.42 -9.09 55.59
CA PHE A 266 33.52 -9.62 56.61
C PHE A 266 33.86 -11.05 57.02
N ASP A 267 34.10 -11.95 56.07
CA ASP A 267 34.48 -13.34 56.36
C ASP A 267 35.75 -13.39 57.22
N SER A 268 36.76 -12.57 56.89
CA SER A 268 38.00 -12.49 57.67
C SER A 268 37.79 -11.97 59.09
N GLU A 269 36.91 -10.98 59.27
CA GLU A 269 36.57 -10.41 60.59
C GLU A 269 35.77 -11.40 61.44
N ILE A 270 34.82 -12.12 60.83
CA ILE A 270 34.04 -13.18 61.48
C ILE A 270 34.98 -14.30 61.95
N GLN A 271 35.92 -14.72 61.11
CA GLN A 271 36.88 -15.77 61.48
C GLN A 271 37.75 -15.36 62.67
N LYS A 272 38.25 -14.12 62.69
CA LYS A 272 38.97 -13.57 63.86
C LYS A 272 38.10 -13.57 65.12
N ARG A 273 36.84 -13.15 65.01
CA ARG A 273 35.89 -13.13 66.15
C ARG A 273 35.67 -14.53 66.72
N TYR A 274 35.58 -15.56 65.86
CA TYR A 274 35.49 -16.95 66.30
C TYR A 274 36.77 -17.42 67.01
N GLU A 275 37.94 -17.10 66.48
CA GLU A 275 39.22 -17.43 67.13
C GLU A 275 39.36 -16.77 68.50
N ASP A 276 38.99 -15.48 68.62
CA ASP A 276 39.02 -14.75 69.89
C ASP A 276 38.01 -15.31 70.89
N LEU A 277 36.83 -15.73 70.42
CA LEU A 277 35.82 -16.36 71.26
C LEU A 277 36.27 -17.75 71.75
N ASP A 278 36.96 -18.54 70.93
CA ASP A 278 37.54 -19.83 71.35
C ASP A 278 38.65 -19.63 72.39
N LYS A 279 39.53 -18.64 72.19
CA LYS A 279 40.55 -18.25 73.19
C LYS A 279 39.92 -17.83 74.50
N TYR A 280 38.89 -16.99 74.45
CA TYR A 280 38.17 -16.56 75.65
C TYR A 280 37.52 -17.74 76.37
N LYS A 281 36.89 -18.65 75.62
CA LYS A 281 36.26 -19.86 76.18
C LYS A 281 37.28 -20.77 76.86
N LYS A 282 38.45 -21.00 76.25
CA LYS A 282 39.55 -21.77 76.87
C LYS A 282 40.04 -21.11 78.16
N SER A 283 40.25 -19.80 78.15
CA SER A 283 40.65 -19.05 79.35
C SER A 283 39.62 -19.17 80.49
N GLN A 284 38.32 -19.13 80.17
CA GLN A 284 37.26 -19.34 81.16
C GLN A 284 37.25 -20.79 81.70
N GLN A 285 37.49 -21.79 80.85
CA GLN A 285 37.59 -23.18 81.27
C GLN A 285 38.78 -23.40 82.21
N GLU A 286 39.97 -22.89 81.88
CA GLU A 286 41.15 -22.97 82.74
C GLU A 286 40.90 -22.29 84.10
N THR A 287 40.25 -21.12 84.10
CA THR A 287 39.88 -20.42 85.34
C THR A 287 38.92 -21.25 86.19
N LEU A 288 37.93 -21.87 85.57
CA LEU A 288 36.97 -22.73 86.25
C LEU A 288 37.62 -23.99 86.83
N GLU A 289 38.54 -24.61 86.08
CA GLU A 289 39.31 -25.76 86.54
C GLU A 289 40.22 -25.42 87.73
N ASP A 290 40.90 -24.26 87.72
CA ASP A 290 41.70 -23.78 88.85
C ASP A 290 40.83 -23.52 90.09
N LEU A 291 39.66 -22.90 89.91
CA LEU A 291 38.69 -22.69 90.99
C LEU A 291 38.18 -24.02 91.58
N ILE A 292 37.86 -25.00 90.73
CA ILE A 292 37.44 -26.35 91.17
C ILE A 292 38.59 -27.04 91.92
N LYS A 293 39.83 -26.91 91.46
CA LYS A 293 41.00 -27.49 92.13
C LYS A 293 41.21 -26.89 93.51
N ARG A 294 41.19 -25.56 93.64
CA ARG A 294 41.27 -24.86 94.94
C ARG A 294 40.12 -25.24 95.86
N ALA A 295 38.91 -25.35 95.32
CA ALA A 295 37.75 -25.80 96.09
C ALA A 295 37.93 -27.24 96.60
N LYS A 296 38.44 -28.16 95.78
CA LYS A 296 38.73 -29.56 96.18
C LYS A 296 39.81 -29.64 97.26
N GLU A 297 40.92 -28.92 97.10
CA GLU A 297 42.00 -28.86 98.09
C GLU A 297 41.50 -28.29 99.43
N THR A 298 40.61 -27.29 99.39
CA THR A 298 39.97 -26.72 100.57
C THR A 298 38.94 -27.69 101.18
N PHE A 299 38.24 -28.48 100.37
CA PHE A 299 37.25 -29.47 100.81
C PHE A 299 37.90 -30.70 101.48
N GLU A 300 39.05 -31.18 101.00
CA GLU A 300 39.77 -32.32 101.60
C GLU A 300 40.31 -32.01 103.00
N TRP A 301 40.78 -30.77 103.24
CA TRP A 301 41.22 -30.34 104.56
C TRP A 301 40.07 -30.19 105.58
N THR A 302 38.82 -30.07 105.10
CA THR A 302 37.64 -29.75 105.93
C THR A 302 36.73 -30.97 106.18
N ARG A 303 37.18 -32.19 105.89
CA ARG A 303 36.38 -33.41 106.09
C ARG A 303 36.58 -33.98 107.51
N ALA A 304 35.46 -34.18 108.21
CA ALA A 304 35.27 -34.89 109.50
C ALA A 304 35.51 -34.15 110.84
N SER A 305 36.55 -33.32 111.04
CA SER A 305 36.74 -32.65 112.35
C SER A 305 35.97 -31.33 112.48
N GLY A 306 35.96 -30.49 111.43
CA GLY A 306 35.39 -29.14 111.47
C GLY A 306 33.87 -29.08 111.55
N MET A 307 33.14 -29.93 110.81
CA MET A 307 31.67 -29.90 110.84
C MET A 307 31.08 -30.33 112.19
N ARG A 308 31.71 -31.30 112.87
CA ARG A 308 31.32 -31.69 114.24
C ARG A 308 31.55 -30.54 115.21
N GLU A 309 32.70 -29.89 115.14
CA GLU A 309 33.07 -28.80 116.03
C GLU A 309 32.13 -27.59 115.87
N VAL A 310 31.76 -27.25 114.63
CA VAL A 310 30.79 -26.18 114.33
C VAL A 310 29.39 -26.51 114.87
N PHE A 311 28.91 -27.76 114.73
CA PHE A 311 27.62 -28.16 115.31
C PHE A 311 27.66 -28.21 116.85
N VAL A 312 28.74 -28.72 117.44
CA VAL A 312 28.93 -28.77 118.91
C VAL A 312 29.01 -27.36 119.51
N GLU A 313 29.72 -26.44 118.86
CA GLU A 313 29.81 -25.04 119.27
C GLU A 313 28.45 -24.36 119.19
N ARG A 314 27.69 -24.60 118.10
CA ARG A 314 26.34 -24.06 117.94
C ARG A 314 25.34 -24.64 118.94
N ILE A 315 25.42 -25.94 119.25
CA ILE A 315 24.62 -26.59 120.30
C ILE A 315 24.95 -26.01 121.67
N ARG A 316 26.23 -25.72 121.96
CA ARG A 316 26.64 -25.10 123.23
C ARG A 316 26.07 -23.69 123.39
N GLY A 317 26.12 -22.87 122.34
CA GLY A 317 25.49 -21.54 122.32
C GLY A 317 23.97 -21.62 122.48
N LEU A 318 23.31 -22.46 121.69
CA LEU A 318 21.86 -22.69 121.77
C LEU A 318 21.44 -23.27 123.13
N ARG A 319 22.28 -24.06 123.79
CA ARG A 319 21.99 -24.60 125.14
C ARG A 319 21.89 -23.50 126.17
N TRP A 320 22.78 -22.52 126.09
CA TRP A 320 22.70 -21.35 126.94
C TRP A 320 21.45 -20.52 126.63
N GLU A 321 21.13 -20.30 125.35
CA GLU A 321 19.92 -19.56 124.95
C GLU A 321 18.63 -20.28 125.36
N VAL A 322 18.52 -21.59 125.17
CA VAL A 322 17.36 -22.40 125.59
C VAL A 322 17.20 -22.33 127.10
N TRP A 323 18.29 -22.43 127.86
CA TRP A 323 18.24 -22.32 129.31
C TRP A 323 17.87 -20.91 129.77
N PHE A 324 18.37 -19.88 129.08
CA PHE A 324 18.00 -18.49 129.30
C PHE A 324 16.50 -18.25 129.02
N TYR A 325 15.98 -18.65 127.86
CA TYR A 325 14.56 -18.50 127.53
C TYR A 325 13.66 -19.33 128.46
N PHE A 326 14.09 -20.52 128.87
CA PHE A 326 13.37 -21.34 129.84
C PHE A 326 13.35 -20.69 131.24
N GLY A 327 14.49 -20.19 131.70
CA GLY A 327 14.60 -19.47 132.97
C GLY A 327 13.78 -18.18 132.96
N ALA A 328 13.88 -17.38 131.89
CA ALA A 328 13.09 -16.17 131.68
C ALA A 328 11.59 -16.49 131.61
N PHE A 329 11.19 -17.60 130.97
CA PHE A 329 9.81 -18.07 130.97
C PHE A 329 9.35 -18.45 132.38
N LEU A 330 10.12 -19.21 133.16
CA LEU A 330 9.74 -19.58 134.53
C LEU A 330 9.61 -18.34 135.44
N ILE A 331 10.57 -17.42 135.39
CA ILE A 331 10.54 -16.16 136.15
C ILE A 331 9.34 -15.31 135.72
N SER A 332 9.09 -15.15 134.43
CA SER A 332 7.95 -14.37 133.94
C SER A 332 6.61 -15.04 134.25
N ALA A 333 6.51 -16.36 134.16
CA ALA A 333 5.29 -17.11 134.48
C ALA A 333 4.98 -17.01 135.98
N THR A 334 5.99 -17.21 136.84
CA THR A 334 5.85 -17.02 138.29
C THR A 334 5.51 -15.59 138.67
N LEU A 335 6.16 -14.60 138.04
CA LEU A 335 5.82 -13.19 138.24
C LEU A 335 4.39 -12.90 137.77
N THR A 336 3.98 -13.41 136.61
CA THR A 336 2.62 -13.21 136.09
C THR A 336 1.58 -13.81 137.02
N LEU A 337 1.83 -15.01 137.56
CA LEU A 337 0.97 -15.63 138.57
C LEU A 337 0.94 -14.81 139.86
N PHE A 338 2.09 -14.35 140.36
CA PHE A 338 2.17 -13.54 141.58
C PHE A 338 1.48 -12.18 141.44
N VAL A 339 1.70 -11.48 140.32
CA VAL A 339 1.07 -10.20 139.97
C VAL A 339 -0.45 -10.39 139.80
N SER A 340 -0.88 -11.45 139.10
CA SER A 340 -2.31 -11.76 138.93
C SER A 340 -2.98 -12.10 140.26
N PHE A 341 -2.32 -12.92 141.11
CA PHE A 341 -2.81 -13.27 142.43
C PHE A 341 -2.92 -12.04 143.35
N SER A 342 -1.88 -11.21 143.40
CA SER A 342 -1.87 -9.98 144.19
C SER A 342 -2.91 -8.98 143.70
N ALA A 343 -3.06 -8.83 142.38
CA ALA A 343 -4.07 -7.96 141.78
C ALA A 343 -5.50 -8.36 142.18
N ILE A 344 -5.79 -9.66 142.24
CA ILE A 344 -7.13 -10.20 142.55
C ILE A 344 -7.42 -10.18 144.06
N PHE A 345 -6.53 -10.73 144.88
CA PHE A 345 -6.80 -11.00 146.29
C PHE A 345 -6.37 -9.88 147.25
N TYR A 346 -5.37 -9.07 146.88
CA TYR A 346 -4.81 -8.02 147.76
C TYR A 346 -4.64 -6.68 147.01
N PRO A 347 -5.74 -6.01 146.61
CA PRO A 347 -5.69 -4.84 145.73
C PRO A 347 -4.91 -3.65 146.30
N LYS A 348 -5.02 -3.39 147.61
CA LYS A 348 -4.29 -2.28 148.25
C LYS A 348 -2.77 -2.47 148.19
N ALA A 349 -2.29 -3.69 148.44
CA ALA A 349 -0.87 -4.03 148.37
C ALA A 349 -0.36 -4.04 146.92
N PHE A 350 -1.20 -4.46 145.97
CA PHE A 350 -0.89 -4.45 144.54
C PHE A 350 -0.59 -3.04 144.00
N PHE A 351 -1.43 -2.05 144.34
CA PHE A 351 -1.20 -0.66 143.91
C PHE A 351 0.06 -0.05 144.54
N GLN A 352 0.37 -0.39 145.79
CA GLN A 352 1.65 0.02 146.41
C GLN A 352 2.86 -0.56 145.68
N LEU A 353 2.77 -1.82 145.24
CA LEU A 353 3.81 -2.48 144.46
C LEU A 353 4.02 -1.85 143.08
N ILE A 354 2.94 -1.43 142.41
CA ILE A 354 3.02 -0.73 141.12
C ILE A 354 3.66 0.66 141.29
N ASN A 355 3.25 1.42 142.31
CA ASN A 355 3.79 2.75 142.58
C ASN A 355 5.26 2.74 143.04
N ALA A 356 5.80 1.58 143.44
CA ALA A 356 7.22 1.43 143.74
C ALA A 356 8.10 1.30 142.47
N ILE A 357 7.50 1.15 141.28
CA ILE A 357 8.23 1.09 140.01
C ILE A 357 8.52 2.53 139.55
N PRO A 358 9.81 2.92 139.37
CA PRO A 358 10.21 4.33 139.24
C PRO A 358 9.65 5.08 138.01
N PHE A 359 9.06 4.37 137.05
CA PHE A 359 8.47 4.96 135.84
C PHE A 359 6.93 5.01 135.86
N ILE A 360 6.28 4.50 136.91
CA ILE A 360 4.83 4.45 137.04
C ILE A 360 4.45 5.13 138.36
N ASN A 361 4.00 6.38 138.29
CA ASN A 361 3.57 7.14 139.46
C ASN A 361 2.06 7.41 139.35
N LEU A 362 1.24 6.57 139.97
CA LEU A 362 -0.21 6.78 140.03
C LEU A 362 -0.53 7.58 141.29
N ASP A 363 -1.01 8.80 141.09
CA ASP A 363 -1.32 9.76 142.14
C ASP A 363 -2.39 9.22 143.12
N ILE A 364 -2.26 9.51 144.42
CA ILE A 364 -3.05 8.88 145.50
C ILE A 364 -4.57 9.18 145.34
N THR A 365 -4.93 10.34 144.77
CA THR A 365 -6.31 10.74 144.46
C THR A 365 -6.96 9.91 143.35
N ILE A 366 -6.16 9.36 142.42
CA ILE A 366 -6.64 8.44 141.39
C ILE A 366 -6.92 7.05 142.01
N GLN A 367 -6.15 6.67 143.04
CA GLN A 367 -6.30 5.39 143.74
C GLN A 367 -7.66 5.26 144.45
N ASP A 368 -8.14 6.32 145.12
CA ASP A 368 -9.45 6.32 145.77
C ASP A 368 -10.61 6.32 144.77
N THR A 369 -10.44 7.01 143.63
CA THR A 369 -11.43 7.05 142.55
C THR A 369 -11.56 5.69 141.84
N ILE A 370 -10.45 4.98 141.64
CA ILE A 370 -10.44 3.63 141.06
C ILE A 370 -11.03 2.60 142.04
N ASN A 371 -10.73 2.70 143.34
CA ASN A 371 -11.23 1.76 144.34
C ASN A 371 -12.75 1.82 144.53
N ASN A 372 -13.36 3.00 144.34
CA ASN A 372 -14.80 3.18 144.43
C ASN A 372 -15.57 2.76 143.16
N ASN A 373 -14.88 2.52 142.04
CA ASN A 373 -15.50 2.24 140.74
C ASN A 373 -15.05 0.88 140.20
N GLY A 374 -15.78 -0.18 140.57
CA GLY A 374 -15.39 -1.57 140.33
C GLY A 374 -15.08 -1.94 138.86
N TRP A 375 -15.74 -1.28 137.89
CA TRP A 375 -15.47 -1.49 136.46
C TRP A 375 -14.10 -0.97 136.02
N LEU A 376 -13.70 0.23 136.47
CA LEU A 376 -12.38 0.81 136.16
C LEU A 376 -11.24 -0.07 136.70
N LEU A 377 -11.46 -0.65 137.88
CA LEU A 377 -10.52 -1.55 138.52
C LEU A 377 -10.31 -2.84 137.69
N LEU A 378 -11.35 -3.38 137.07
CA LEU A 378 -11.24 -4.53 136.16
C LEU A 378 -10.44 -4.20 134.89
N PHE A 379 -10.63 -3.02 134.30
CA PHE A 379 -9.88 -2.61 133.11
C PHE A 379 -8.38 -2.42 133.38
N ILE A 380 -8.03 -1.81 134.52
CA ILE A 380 -6.62 -1.63 134.90
C ILE A 380 -5.97 -2.99 135.17
N ARG A 381 -6.67 -3.91 135.85
CA ARG A 381 -6.20 -5.29 136.05
C ARG A 381 -5.99 -6.02 134.73
N ALA A 382 -6.96 -5.98 133.83
CA ALA A 382 -6.86 -6.62 132.52
C ALA A 382 -5.72 -6.01 131.68
N GLY A 383 -5.56 -4.69 131.73
CA GLY A 383 -4.50 -3.96 131.02
C GLY A 383 -3.08 -4.31 131.47
N ILE A 384 -2.90 -4.83 132.69
CA ILE A 384 -1.59 -5.29 133.19
C ILE A 384 -1.42 -6.81 133.00
N ILE A 385 -2.46 -7.59 133.27
CA ILE A 385 -2.41 -9.06 133.22
C ILE A 385 -2.28 -9.56 131.77
N ILE A 386 -3.03 -9.00 130.81
CA ILE A 386 -3.02 -9.47 129.42
C ILE A 386 -1.63 -9.32 128.77
N PRO A 387 -0.93 -8.17 128.87
CA PRO A 387 0.42 -8.05 128.34
C PRO A 387 1.43 -9.01 128.97
N LEU A 388 1.30 -9.30 130.28
CA LEU A 388 2.17 -10.25 130.97
C LEU A 388 1.95 -11.69 130.50
N ILE A 389 0.68 -12.10 130.31
CA ILE A 389 0.34 -13.41 129.73
C ILE A 389 0.87 -13.49 128.28
N PHE A 390 0.75 -12.42 127.51
CA PHE A 390 1.30 -12.39 126.16
C PHE A 390 2.83 -12.50 126.15
N PHE A 391 3.51 -11.80 127.06
CA PHE A 391 4.96 -11.85 127.20
C PHE A 391 5.47 -13.23 127.61
N THR A 392 4.80 -13.88 128.58
CA THR A 392 5.11 -15.27 128.96
C THR A 392 4.90 -16.24 127.81
N TYR A 393 3.83 -16.08 127.04
CA TYR A 393 3.59 -16.87 125.83
C TYR A 393 4.69 -16.66 124.76
N LEU A 394 5.14 -15.43 124.53
CA LEU A 394 6.23 -15.15 123.59
C LEU A 394 7.54 -15.82 124.03
N LEU A 395 7.88 -15.77 125.31
CA LEU A 395 9.05 -16.46 125.85
C LEU A 395 8.95 -17.98 125.71
N TRP A 396 7.76 -18.55 125.94
CA TRP A 396 7.51 -19.97 125.71
C TRP A 396 7.66 -20.36 124.23
N SER A 397 7.09 -19.56 123.33
CA SER A 397 7.23 -19.76 121.87
C SER A 397 8.70 -19.71 121.45
N SER A 398 9.46 -18.70 121.92
CA SER A 398 10.89 -18.59 121.63
C SER A 398 11.68 -19.78 122.19
N PHE A 399 11.42 -20.19 123.44
CA PHE A 399 12.00 -21.39 124.02
C PHE A 399 11.73 -22.63 123.16
N SER A 400 10.48 -22.85 122.74
CA SER A 400 10.10 -24.03 121.95
C SER A 400 10.82 -24.07 120.59
N LYS A 401 10.95 -22.92 119.91
CA LYS A 401 11.63 -22.80 118.62
C LYS A 401 13.13 -22.99 118.76
N THR A 402 13.76 -22.36 119.75
CA THR A 402 15.21 -22.52 119.99
C THR A 402 15.54 -23.96 120.42
N ARG A 403 14.64 -24.63 121.15
CA ARG A 403 14.77 -26.05 121.49
C ARG A 403 14.66 -26.95 120.26
N MET A 404 13.68 -26.74 119.38
CA MET A 404 13.56 -27.46 118.12
C MET A 404 14.81 -27.28 117.24
N LEU A 405 15.35 -26.05 117.19
CA LEU A 405 16.59 -25.76 116.48
C LEU A 405 17.78 -26.54 117.06
N MET A 406 17.91 -26.58 118.39
CA MET A 406 18.94 -27.39 119.05
C MET A 406 18.79 -28.88 118.75
N GLU A 407 17.57 -29.42 118.77
CA GLU A 407 17.31 -30.83 118.47
C GLU A 407 17.67 -31.17 117.00
N GLU A 408 17.40 -30.28 116.05
CA GLU A 408 17.83 -30.41 114.65
C GLU A 408 19.35 -30.36 114.50
N TYR A 409 20.04 -29.44 115.17
CA TYR A 409 21.51 -29.40 115.18
C TYR A 409 22.12 -30.66 115.82
N ARG A 410 21.50 -31.20 116.88
CA ARG A 410 21.93 -32.44 117.53
C ARG A 410 21.70 -33.66 116.62
N ASN A 411 20.61 -33.70 115.87
CA ASN A 411 20.38 -34.75 114.87
C ASN A 411 21.43 -34.68 113.76
N LYS A 412 21.83 -33.47 113.33
CA LYS A 412 22.91 -33.27 112.36
C LYS A 412 24.29 -33.65 112.91
N GLU A 413 24.57 -33.39 114.19
CA GLU A 413 25.77 -33.88 114.86
C GLU A 413 25.84 -35.42 114.82
N ILE A 414 24.73 -36.10 115.17
CA ILE A 414 24.64 -37.57 115.15
C ILE A 414 24.78 -38.11 113.72
N LEU A 415 24.15 -37.48 112.73
CA LEU A 415 24.30 -37.86 111.32
C LEU A 415 25.74 -37.68 110.83
N ALA A 416 26.43 -36.61 111.22
CA ALA A 416 27.84 -36.40 110.89
C ALA A 416 28.74 -37.46 111.55
N GLN A 417 28.45 -37.83 112.80
CA GLN A 417 29.17 -38.88 113.52
C GLN A 417 28.94 -40.27 112.89
N ASN A 418 27.71 -40.56 112.49
CA ASN A 418 27.32 -41.83 111.86
C ASN A 418 27.70 -41.92 110.38
N LEU A 419 27.93 -40.81 109.68
CA LEU A 419 28.43 -40.83 108.30
C LEU A 419 29.81 -41.49 108.22
N ILE A 420 30.69 -41.17 109.17
CA ILE A 420 32.06 -41.68 109.24
C ILE A 420 32.05 -43.16 109.65
N PHE A 421 31.38 -43.49 110.75
CA PHE A 421 31.33 -44.86 111.26
C PHE A 421 30.49 -45.79 110.36
N GLY A 422 29.34 -45.31 109.88
CA GLY A 422 28.41 -46.07 109.06
C GLY A 422 28.92 -46.34 107.64
N SER A 423 29.61 -45.40 106.99
CA SER A 423 30.16 -45.66 105.64
C SER A 423 31.33 -46.66 105.69
N ASN A 424 32.16 -46.59 106.73
CA ASN A 424 33.25 -47.54 106.94
C ASN A 424 32.70 -48.93 107.30
N MET A 425 31.71 -49.03 108.20
CA MET A 425 31.09 -50.32 108.54
C MET A 425 30.33 -50.95 107.36
N LEU A 426 29.64 -50.15 106.53
CA LEU A 426 28.89 -50.64 105.37
C LEU A 426 29.80 -51.08 104.21
N SER A 427 30.96 -50.45 104.04
CA SER A 427 31.91 -50.81 102.99
C SER A 427 32.87 -51.94 103.40
N GLU A 428 33.30 -51.96 104.66
CA GLU A 428 34.40 -52.82 105.14
C GLU A 428 33.88 -54.11 105.81
N ASP A 429 32.86 -54.04 106.68
CA ASP A 429 32.32 -55.22 107.40
C ASP A 429 31.21 -55.97 106.60
N LEU A 430 30.49 -55.27 105.71
CA LEU A 430 29.37 -55.82 104.94
C LEU A 430 29.69 -56.07 103.46
N GLY A 431 30.90 -55.73 103.00
CA GLY A 431 31.41 -56.03 101.65
C GLY A 431 30.62 -55.38 100.49
N LEU A 432 29.89 -54.30 100.75
CA LEU A 432 29.12 -53.59 99.71
C LEU A 432 30.05 -52.73 98.83
N LYS A 433 29.83 -52.74 97.50
CA LYS A 433 30.59 -51.93 96.54
C LYS A 433 30.54 -50.44 96.92
N SER A 434 31.71 -49.76 96.92
CA SER A 434 31.84 -48.36 97.35
C SER A 434 30.85 -47.43 96.66
N ASP A 435 30.60 -47.63 95.36
CA ASP A 435 29.70 -46.79 94.56
C ASP A 435 28.23 -46.86 95.01
N ARG A 436 27.81 -47.99 95.61
CA ARG A 436 26.46 -48.17 96.15
C ARG A 436 26.32 -47.54 97.52
N VAL A 437 27.32 -47.71 98.39
CA VAL A 437 27.39 -47.06 99.71
C VAL A 437 27.45 -45.53 99.54
N GLU A 438 28.18 -45.05 98.54
CA GLU A 438 28.31 -43.62 98.26
C GLU A 438 26.99 -43.01 97.78
N ASN A 439 26.26 -43.68 96.88
CA ASN A 439 24.99 -43.15 96.34
C ASN A 439 23.77 -43.37 97.24
N GLU A 440 23.70 -44.46 98.01
CA GLU A 440 22.52 -44.81 98.82
C GLU A 440 22.64 -44.38 100.29
N PHE A 441 23.86 -44.19 100.82
CA PHE A 441 24.08 -43.81 102.22
C PHE A 441 24.83 -42.49 102.37
N VAL A 442 25.96 -42.30 101.69
CA VAL A 442 26.78 -41.08 101.86
C VAL A 442 26.09 -39.86 101.27
N LYS A 443 25.64 -39.93 100.00
CA LYS A 443 25.03 -38.81 99.30
C LYS A 443 23.74 -38.30 99.96
N PRO A 444 22.75 -39.16 100.35
CA PRO A 444 21.55 -38.68 101.02
C PRO A 444 21.81 -38.14 102.43
N THR A 445 22.84 -38.64 103.12
CA THR A 445 23.22 -38.17 104.47
C THR A 445 23.95 -36.84 104.40
N VAL A 446 24.80 -36.63 103.38
CA VAL A 446 25.45 -35.34 103.11
C VAL A 446 24.42 -34.29 102.67
N GLU A 447 23.46 -34.64 101.83
CA GLU A 447 22.35 -33.73 101.44
C GLU A 447 21.56 -33.26 102.68
N LYS A 448 21.22 -34.16 103.61
CA LYS A 448 20.56 -33.80 104.89
C LYS A 448 21.43 -32.97 105.84
N LEU A 449 22.74 -33.13 105.80
CA LEU A 449 23.68 -32.31 106.58
C LEU A 449 23.77 -30.88 106.02
N LEU A 450 23.62 -30.72 104.71
CA LEU A 450 23.71 -29.44 104.00
C LEU A 450 22.41 -28.62 104.00
N GLU A 451 21.26 -29.22 104.35
CA GLU A 451 20.01 -28.46 104.56
C GLU A 451 20.20 -27.37 105.63
N ASP A 452 19.57 -26.20 105.50
CA ASP A 452 19.67 -25.14 106.53
C ASP A 452 18.70 -25.43 107.70
N PRO A 453 19.20 -25.71 108.92
CA PRO A 453 18.34 -25.97 110.08
C PRO A 453 17.52 -24.75 110.52
N ILE A 454 17.98 -23.52 110.23
CA ILE A 454 17.25 -22.29 110.53
C ILE A 454 16.03 -22.17 109.61
N GLU A 455 16.21 -22.42 108.32
CA GLU A 455 15.10 -22.40 107.36
C GLU A 455 14.06 -23.50 107.67
N LYS A 456 14.48 -24.66 108.16
CA LYS A 456 13.56 -25.74 108.55
C LYS A 456 12.72 -25.43 109.79
N VAL A 457 13.29 -24.75 110.80
CA VAL A 457 12.62 -24.45 112.08
C VAL A 457 11.88 -23.11 112.06
N PHE A 458 12.39 -22.11 111.33
CA PHE A 458 11.82 -20.77 111.25
C PHE A 458 11.13 -20.47 109.92
N GLY A 459 11.28 -21.32 108.90
CA GLY A 459 10.66 -21.17 107.60
C GLY A 459 9.15 -21.30 107.67
N ARG A 460 8.45 -20.28 107.16
CA ARG A 460 7.03 -20.38 106.84
C ARG A 460 6.89 -21.41 105.72
N GLY A 461 6.21 -22.52 105.98
CA GLY A 461 6.01 -23.60 105.02
C GLY A 461 5.63 -23.13 103.62
N LYS A 462 6.62 -23.08 102.72
CA LYS A 462 6.49 -22.98 101.27
C LYS A 462 7.77 -23.55 100.66
N GLY A 463 7.82 -24.86 100.52
CA GLY A 463 8.95 -25.54 99.87
C GLY A 463 8.60 -26.97 99.51
N ARG A 464 7.95 -27.16 98.34
CA ARG A 464 7.89 -28.45 97.62
C ARG A 464 7.33 -28.38 96.18
N LYS A 465 7.41 -27.24 95.49
CA LYS A 465 6.92 -27.11 94.09
C LYS A 465 7.99 -26.69 93.06
N SER A 466 9.18 -26.26 93.44
CA SER A 466 10.19 -25.80 92.47
C SER A 466 11.09 -26.91 91.92
N GLU A 467 11.39 -27.96 92.70
CA GLU A 467 12.29 -29.04 92.24
C GLU A 467 11.67 -29.94 91.17
N ASP A 468 10.39 -30.30 91.31
CA ASP A 468 9.66 -31.08 90.29
C ASP A 468 9.54 -30.34 88.95
N THR A 469 9.59 -29.00 88.96
CA THR A 469 9.44 -28.19 87.74
C THR A 469 10.75 -28.11 86.96
N ILE A 470 11.90 -28.05 87.65
CA ILE A 470 13.22 -28.00 87.00
C ILE A 470 13.58 -29.38 86.44
N VAL A 471 13.32 -30.45 87.19
CA VAL A 471 13.60 -31.83 86.75
C VAL A 471 12.70 -32.22 85.57
N LYS A 472 11.40 -31.86 85.57
CA LYS A 472 10.53 -32.06 84.39
C LYS A 472 11.01 -31.29 83.17
N LYS A 473 11.43 -30.03 83.34
CA LYS A 473 11.87 -29.18 82.23
C LYS A 473 13.14 -29.72 81.58
N LEU A 474 14.09 -30.22 82.38
CA LEU A 474 15.29 -30.88 81.87
C LEU A 474 14.96 -32.21 81.16
N LEU A 475 14.01 -33.00 81.69
CA LEU A 475 13.58 -34.25 81.06
C LEU A 475 12.87 -34.05 79.72
N ASP A 476 12.10 -32.96 79.59
CA ASP A 476 11.42 -32.61 78.34
C ASP A 476 12.42 -32.05 77.30
N GLU A 477 13.40 -31.22 77.71
CA GLU A 477 14.50 -30.76 76.85
C GLU A 477 15.37 -31.93 76.33
N PHE A 478 15.66 -32.93 77.18
CA PHE A 478 16.39 -34.13 76.76
C PHE A 478 15.61 -35.00 75.76
N LYS A 479 14.28 -35.06 75.88
CA LYS A 479 13.44 -35.76 74.89
C LYS A 479 13.45 -35.04 73.55
N GLU A 480 13.37 -33.72 73.56
CA GLU A 480 13.40 -32.88 72.34
C GLU A 480 14.72 -33.03 71.58
N ILE A 481 15.85 -33.00 72.30
CA ILE A 481 17.20 -33.21 71.75
C ILE A 481 17.35 -34.63 71.15
N LYS A 482 16.74 -35.65 71.77
CA LYS A 482 16.76 -37.02 71.24
C LYS A 482 15.94 -37.16 69.95
N THR A 483 14.82 -36.45 69.83
CA THR A 483 14.02 -36.40 68.59
C THR A 483 14.69 -35.60 67.47
N SER A 484 15.38 -34.51 67.77
CA SER A 484 16.10 -33.71 66.75
C SER A 484 17.33 -34.45 66.20
N MET A 485 18.03 -35.23 67.03
CA MET A 485 19.10 -36.14 66.57
C MET A 485 18.57 -37.28 65.68
N LYS A 486 17.37 -37.81 65.97
CA LYS A 486 16.78 -38.88 65.14
C LYS A 486 16.32 -38.38 63.76
N LYS A 487 15.90 -37.11 63.67
CA LYS A 487 15.51 -36.47 62.40
C LYS A 487 16.72 -36.15 61.51
N THR A 488 17.82 -35.66 62.10
CA THR A 488 19.06 -35.35 61.37
C THR A 488 19.84 -36.60 60.91
N LEU A 489 19.64 -37.76 61.56
CA LEU A 489 20.19 -39.05 61.11
C LEU A 489 19.29 -39.79 60.10
N GLY A 490 18.01 -39.45 60.00
CA GLY A 490 17.07 -40.04 59.03
C GLY A 490 17.08 -39.36 57.65
N GLU A 491 17.38 -38.06 57.58
CA GLU A 491 17.40 -37.32 56.31
C GLU A 491 18.68 -37.53 55.47
N LYS A 492 19.66 -38.31 55.97
CA LYS A 492 20.90 -38.65 55.24
C LYS A 492 20.85 -39.96 54.43
N SER A 493 19.76 -40.75 54.46
CA SER A 493 19.68 -42.01 53.68
C SER A 493 18.88 -41.97 52.37
N ASP A 494 18.12 -40.90 52.08
CA ASP A 494 17.21 -40.88 50.92
C ASP A 494 17.66 -39.94 49.80
N GLY A 495 18.94 -39.54 49.79
CA GLY A 495 19.52 -38.59 48.84
C GLY A 495 20.76 -39.11 48.11
N GLN A 496 20.80 -40.39 47.73
CA GLN A 496 21.71 -40.91 46.71
C GLN A 496 21.00 -42.00 45.90
N SER A 497 20.41 -41.60 44.76
CA SER A 497 20.33 -42.41 43.54
C SER A 497 20.28 -41.50 42.33
#